data_AF-A0A4Y2V6R4-F1
#
_entry.id   AF-A0A4Y2V6R4-F1
#
_cell.length_a   1.000
_cell.length_b   1.000
_cell.length_c   1.000
_cell.angle_alpha   90.00
_cell.angle_beta   90.00
_cell.angle_gamma   90.00
#
_symmetry.space_group_name_H-M   'P 1'
#
loop_
_entity.id
_entity.type
_entity.pdbx_description
1 polymer ?
#
loop_
_entity_poly.entity_id
_entity_poly.type
_entity_poly.pdbx_seq_one_letter_code
_entity_poly.pdbx_strand_id
1 'polypeptide(L)'
;MVNILASRIGGSSLKHGKVFYLSMALPGKMDKSCRRCSKADLETLAHVLNHCERRSRCWQLRHDGIQNRVLHTAQFSNAEIISVNKKVPGTNMRPDIILKLGNTIYIVDVTCPFENRIDGIEKAKKAKHDRYHPLLEHFSTQAAHVEIVPIVVGALGTWDPSNDKFLSKITSRNYLKKMQRLCVSDNIRWARDIYVEHITGRRQFDEEEILRNPNFRPCEPVTADPLEAPATSIAGPSTAATVLPV
;
A
#
# COMPACT_ATOMS: atom_id res chain seq x y z
N MET A 1 -35.08 39.03 25.14
CA MET A 1 -34.09 39.13 26.24
C MET A 1 -33.13 37.97 26.05
N VAL A 2 -31.83 38.08 25.76
CA VAL A 2 -30.86 39.18 25.67
C VAL A 2 -29.80 38.73 24.66
N ASN A 3 -29.49 39.58 23.66
CA ASN A 3 -28.27 39.55 22.85
C ASN A 3 -27.09 39.93 23.74
N ILE A 4 -25.86 39.41 23.55
CA ILE A 4 -24.61 40.20 23.72
C ILE A 4 -23.35 39.42 23.28
N LEU A 5 -22.72 40.00 22.26
CA LEU A 5 -21.29 40.20 21.94
C LEU A 5 -20.24 39.09 21.86
N ALA A 6 -19.61 39.12 20.69
CA ALA A 6 -18.21 38.88 20.44
C ALA A 6 -17.27 39.69 21.36
N SER A 7 -16.18 39.05 21.81
CA SER A 7 -14.96 39.73 22.25
C SER A 7 -13.72 39.02 21.71
N ARG A 8 -12.96 39.78 20.90
CA ARG A 8 -11.56 39.54 20.53
C ARG A 8 -10.66 39.96 21.70
N ILE A 9 -9.71 39.11 22.11
CA ILE A 9 -8.37 39.48 22.64
C ILE A 9 -7.45 38.29 22.27
N GLY A 10 -6.50 38.44 21.33
CA GLY A 10 -5.06 38.64 21.63
C GLY A 10 -4.45 37.36 22.22
N GLY A 11 -3.77 36.50 21.46
CA GLY A 11 -2.41 36.71 20.96
C GLY A 11 -1.45 35.74 21.67
N SER A 12 -1.06 34.64 21.03
CA SER A 12 0.12 33.86 21.44
C SER A 12 0.69 33.11 20.23
N SER A 13 1.87 33.56 19.85
CA SER A 13 2.75 32.97 18.84
C SER A 13 3.11 31.53 19.20
N LEU A 14 2.68 30.56 18.39
CA LEU A 14 3.25 29.21 18.38
C LEU A 14 3.91 28.99 17.03
N LYS A 15 5.23 29.10 17.09
CA LYS A 15 6.18 29.04 15.99
C LYS A 15 6.00 27.74 15.23
N HIS A 16 5.66 27.85 13.95
CA HIS A 16 5.69 26.73 13.02
C HIS A 16 7.12 26.20 12.95
N GLY A 17 7.30 24.92 13.29
CA GLY A 17 8.54 24.20 13.06
C GLY A 17 8.87 24.25 11.57
N LYS A 18 10.04 24.81 11.27
CA LYS A 18 10.62 24.86 9.93
C LYS A 18 10.80 23.43 9.42
N VAL A 19 9.93 23.00 8.51
CA VAL A 19 10.26 21.92 7.58
C VAL A 19 11.33 22.49 6.66
N PHE A 20 12.55 21.97 6.76
CA PHE A 20 13.66 22.36 5.89
C PHE A 20 13.34 21.94 4.45
N TYR A 21 12.86 22.89 3.65
CA TYR A 21 12.93 22.80 2.19
C TYR A 21 14.32 23.27 1.78
N LEU A 22 15.13 22.38 1.19
CA LEU A 22 16.34 22.79 0.49
C LEU A 22 15.91 23.46 -0.82
N SER A 23 15.71 24.77 -0.78
CA SER A 23 15.34 25.59 -1.93
C SER A 23 16.59 26.31 -2.45
N MET A 24 17.22 25.79 -3.50
CA MET A 24 18.03 26.62 -4.39
C MET A 24 17.07 27.33 -5.35
N ALA A 25 16.84 28.63 -5.10
CA ALA A 25 15.91 29.44 -5.86
C ALA A 25 16.49 29.79 -7.25
N LEU A 26 15.83 29.34 -8.31
CA LEU A 26 15.89 29.96 -9.64
C LEU A 26 14.58 30.72 -9.89
N PRO A 27 14.61 31.88 -10.59
CA PRO A 27 13.43 32.68 -10.84
C PRO A 27 12.56 32.02 -11.92
N GLY A 28 11.47 31.40 -11.49
CA GLY A 28 10.45 30.81 -12.35
C GLY A 28 9.48 30.05 -11.47
N LYS A 29 8.18 30.37 -11.53
CA LYS A 29 7.15 29.64 -10.78
C LYS A 29 7.11 28.21 -11.32
N MET A 30 7.86 27.30 -10.69
CA MET A 30 7.87 25.89 -11.08
C MET A 30 6.44 25.37 -11.00
N ASP A 31 5.95 24.77 -12.08
CA ASP A 31 4.69 24.07 -12.06
C ASP A 31 4.76 22.97 -11.00
N LYS A 32 3.85 23.06 -10.03
CA LYS A 32 3.75 22.10 -8.92
C LYS A 32 2.73 21.03 -9.19
N SER A 33 1.99 21.13 -10.29
CA SER A 33 0.98 20.16 -10.69
C SER A 33 1.60 18.77 -10.90
N CYS A 34 0.76 17.75 -10.85
CA CYS A 34 1.20 16.39 -11.12
C CYS A 34 1.74 16.25 -12.54
N ARG A 35 2.95 15.72 -12.68
CA ARG A 35 3.61 15.52 -13.98
C ARG A 35 2.95 14.45 -14.86
N ARG A 36 1.99 13.67 -14.31
CA ARG A 36 1.35 12.54 -14.99
C ARG A 36 -0.16 12.71 -15.19
N CYS A 37 -0.85 13.42 -14.30
CA CYS A 37 -2.29 13.61 -14.39
C CYS A 37 -2.66 15.09 -14.26
N SER A 38 -3.82 15.46 -14.79
CA SER A 38 -4.34 16.83 -14.74
C SER A 38 -5.22 17.11 -13.52
N LYS A 39 -5.34 16.15 -12.58
CA LYS A 39 -6.29 16.23 -11.45
C LYS A 39 -5.70 16.75 -10.15
N ALA A 40 -4.41 17.09 -10.11
CA ALA A 40 -3.76 17.56 -8.90
C ALA A 40 -2.86 18.76 -9.19
N ASP A 41 -3.15 19.86 -8.51
CA ASP A 41 -2.37 21.12 -8.56
C ASP A 41 -1.07 21.04 -7.75
N LEU A 42 -0.90 19.97 -6.96
CA LEU A 42 0.30 19.69 -6.19
C LEU A 42 0.68 18.20 -6.24
N GLU A 43 1.85 17.91 -6.80
CA GLU A 43 2.45 16.58 -6.80
C GLU A 43 3.04 16.23 -5.43
N THR A 44 2.20 15.75 -4.53
CA THR A 44 2.62 15.23 -3.23
C THR A 44 2.91 13.72 -3.29
N LEU A 45 3.70 13.20 -2.35
CA LEU A 45 3.88 11.74 -2.22
C LEU A 45 2.56 11.00 -1.98
N ALA A 46 1.66 11.58 -1.18
CA ALA A 46 0.32 11.05 -0.97
C ALA A 46 -0.46 10.93 -2.29
N HIS A 47 -0.38 11.97 -3.14
CA HIS A 47 -0.96 11.94 -4.47
C HIS A 47 -0.34 10.84 -5.32
N VAL A 48 0.99 10.81 -5.46
CA VAL A 48 1.70 9.83 -6.30
C VAL A 48 1.35 8.39 -5.91
N LEU A 49 1.37 8.08 -4.61
CA LEU A 49 1.20 6.71 -4.13
C LEU A 49 -0.25 6.24 -4.03
N ASN A 50 -1.24 7.14 -3.96
CA ASN A 50 -2.63 6.77 -3.65
C ASN A 50 -3.73 7.49 -4.45
N HIS A 51 -3.44 8.60 -5.14
CA HIS A 51 -4.47 9.43 -5.78
C HIS A 51 -4.19 9.85 -7.23
N CYS A 52 -2.98 9.64 -7.76
CA CYS A 52 -2.64 9.81 -9.18
C CYS A 52 -3.32 8.75 -10.07
N GLU A 53 -4.48 9.06 -10.65
CA GLU A 53 -5.31 8.09 -11.39
C GLU A 53 -4.61 7.31 -12.51
N ARG A 54 -3.55 7.90 -13.08
CA ARG A 54 -2.69 7.22 -14.06
C ARG A 54 -2.10 5.94 -13.49
N ARG A 55 -1.98 5.82 -12.16
CA ARG A 55 -1.42 4.69 -11.38
C ARG A 55 -2.48 3.80 -10.74
N SER A 56 -3.76 3.99 -11.10
CA SER A 56 -4.87 3.20 -10.55
C SER A 56 -4.67 1.69 -10.63
N ARG A 57 -4.10 1.17 -11.73
CA ARG A 57 -3.80 -0.25 -11.86
C ARG A 57 -2.80 -0.76 -10.82
N CYS A 58 -1.76 0.03 -10.50
CA CYS A 58 -0.80 -0.31 -9.47
C CYS A 58 -1.46 -0.40 -8.08
N TRP A 59 -2.43 0.47 -7.80
CA TRP A 59 -3.16 0.43 -6.52
C TRP A 59 -4.03 -0.81 -6.41
N GLN A 60 -4.68 -1.21 -7.52
CA GLN A 60 -5.46 -2.44 -7.57
C GLN A 60 -4.57 -3.66 -7.34
N LEU A 61 -3.44 -3.78 -8.03
CA LEU A 61 -2.53 -4.91 -7.84
C LEU A 61 -1.90 -4.95 -6.43
N ARG A 62 -1.57 -3.79 -5.84
CA ARG A 62 -1.15 -3.69 -4.43
C ARG A 62 -2.23 -4.22 -3.49
N HIS A 63 -3.45 -3.76 -3.68
CA HIS A 63 -4.62 -4.17 -2.91
C HIS A 63 -4.90 -5.68 -3.05
N ASP A 64 -4.92 -6.18 -4.27
CA ASP A 64 -5.17 -7.59 -4.59
C ASP A 64 -4.13 -8.51 -3.95
N GLY A 65 -2.87 -8.07 -3.85
CA GLY A 65 -1.83 -8.81 -3.14
C GLY A 65 -2.18 -9.10 -1.67
N ILE A 66 -2.72 -8.11 -0.95
CA ILE A 66 -3.16 -8.29 0.45
C ILE A 66 -4.43 -9.14 0.49
N GLN A 67 -5.41 -8.83 -0.34
CA GLN A 67 -6.66 -9.59 -0.44
C GLN A 67 -6.39 -11.08 -0.67
N ASN A 68 -5.51 -11.42 -1.62
CA ASN A 68 -5.17 -12.80 -1.96
C ASN A 68 -4.51 -13.53 -0.78
N ARG A 69 -3.70 -12.84 0.03
CA ARG A 69 -3.13 -13.41 1.27
C ARG A 69 -4.21 -13.67 2.32
N VAL A 70 -5.16 -12.76 2.50
CA VAL A 70 -6.30 -12.96 3.41
C VAL A 70 -7.17 -14.12 2.94
N LEU A 71 -7.51 -14.16 1.65
CA LEU A 71 -8.32 -15.22 1.05
C LEU A 71 -7.64 -16.59 1.18
N HIS A 72 -6.36 -16.68 0.81
CA HIS A 72 -5.58 -17.91 1.00
C HIS A 72 -5.61 -18.36 2.46
N THR A 73 -5.38 -17.44 3.40
CA THR A 73 -5.45 -17.74 4.83
C THR A 73 -6.81 -18.31 5.23
N ALA A 74 -7.90 -17.70 4.76
CA ALA A 74 -9.25 -18.15 5.06
C ALA A 74 -9.57 -19.52 4.44
N GLN A 75 -9.06 -19.83 3.24
CA GLN A 75 -9.23 -21.14 2.57
C GLN A 75 -8.61 -22.31 3.35
N PHE A 76 -7.55 -22.07 4.13
CA PHE A 76 -6.92 -23.08 5.00
C PHE A 76 -7.43 -23.03 6.44
N SER A 77 -8.57 -22.38 6.67
CA SER A 77 -9.24 -22.28 7.97
C SER A 77 -10.62 -22.95 7.94
N ASN A 78 -11.35 -22.89 9.05
CA ASN A 78 -12.75 -23.35 9.11
C ASN A 78 -13.76 -22.29 8.60
N ALA A 79 -13.30 -21.24 7.94
CA ALA A 79 -14.17 -20.21 7.36
C ALA A 79 -14.81 -20.68 6.06
N GLU A 80 -16.12 -20.45 5.93
CA GLU A 80 -16.84 -20.61 4.67
C GLU A 80 -16.72 -19.32 3.84
N ILE A 81 -16.16 -19.41 2.64
CA ILE A 81 -16.08 -18.27 1.73
C ILE A 81 -17.39 -18.13 0.96
N ILE A 82 -18.23 -17.16 1.34
CA ILE A 82 -19.52 -16.88 0.70
C ILE A 82 -19.31 -16.22 -0.66
N SER A 83 -18.46 -15.20 -0.72
CA SER A 83 -18.16 -14.51 -1.97
C SER A 83 -16.83 -13.78 -1.96
N VAL A 84 -16.24 -13.61 -3.15
CA VAL A 84 -15.01 -12.84 -3.36
C VAL A 84 -15.26 -11.90 -4.52
N ASN A 85 -15.08 -10.60 -4.32
CA ASN A 85 -15.25 -9.58 -5.36
C ASN A 85 -16.56 -9.72 -6.12
N LYS A 86 -17.67 -10.00 -5.43
CA LYS A 86 -19.01 -10.09 -6.03
C LYS A 86 -19.93 -9.02 -5.47
N LYS A 87 -20.80 -8.52 -6.33
CA LYS A 87 -21.87 -7.59 -5.94
C LYS A 87 -22.84 -8.33 -5.03
N VAL A 88 -23.16 -7.75 -3.88
CA VAL A 88 -24.17 -8.32 -2.97
C VAL A 88 -25.56 -8.11 -3.60
N PRO A 89 -26.38 -9.18 -3.76
CA PRO A 89 -27.71 -9.08 -4.35
C PRO A 89 -28.58 -7.99 -3.71
N GLY A 90 -29.31 -7.22 -4.53
CA GLY A 90 -30.16 -6.13 -4.06
C GLY A 90 -29.41 -4.86 -3.63
N THR A 91 -28.08 -4.80 -3.74
CA THR A 91 -27.28 -3.61 -3.40
C THR A 91 -26.29 -3.26 -4.52
N ASN A 92 -25.66 -2.09 -4.48
CA ASN A 92 -24.53 -1.74 -5.35
C ASN A 92 -23.15 -1.94 -4.69
N MET A 93 -23.12 -2.68 -3.58
CA MET A 93 -21.90 -2.92 -2.80
C MET A 93 -21.19 -4.19 -3.29
N ARG A 94 -19.87 -4.13 -3.35
CA ARG A 94 -18.99 -5.23 -3.76
C ARG A 94 -17.81 -5.29 -2.77
N PRO A 95 -17.99 -5.92 -1.59
CA PRO A 95 -16.89 -6.19 -0.68
C PRO A 95 -15.86 -7.11 -1.33
N ASP A 96 -14.61 -7.02 -0.87
CA ASP A 96 -13.54 -7.87 -1.38
C ASP A 96 -13.76 -9.33 -1.03
N ILE A 97 -14.12 -9.63 0.22
CA ILE A 97 -14.38 -10.98 0.71
C ILE A 97 -15.56 -10.95 1.68
N ILE A 98 -16.53 -11.83 1.49
CA ILE A 98 -17.55 -12.16 2.48
C ILE A 98 -17.33 -13.60 2.89
N LEU A 99 -17.16 -13.83 4.18
CA LEU A 99 -16.97 -15.17 4.74
C LEU A 99 -17.76 -15.36 6.02
N LYS A 100 -18.02 -16.61 6.39
CA LYS A 100 -18.72 -17.00 7.60
C LYS A 100 -17.81 -17.88 8.46
N LEU A 101 -17.74 -17.59 9.75
CA LEU A 101 -17.03 -18.41 10.73
C LEU A 101 -17.98 -18.68 11.90
N GLY A 102 -18.39 -19.94 12.05
CA GLY A 102 -19.47 -20.30 12.98
C GLY A 102 -20.77 -19.58 12.61
N ASN A 103 -21.34 -18.85 13.57
CA ASN A 103 -22.57 -18.08 13.37
C ASN A 103 -22.33 -16.57 13.19
N THR A 104 -21.15 -16.19 12.69
CA THR A 104 -20.80 -14.79 12.39
C THR A 104 -20.40 -14.64 10.92
N ILE A 105 -20.99 -13.67 10.23
CA ILE A 105 -20.57 -13.24 8.89
C ILE A 105 -19.59 -12.07 9.03
N TYR A 106 -18.49 -12.13 8.29
CA TYR A 106 -17.48 -11.08 8.20
C TYR A 106 -17.46 -10.50 6.79
N ILE A 107 -17.58 -9.19 6.71
CA ILE A 107 -17.46 -8.40 5.48
C ILE A 107 -16.06 -7.80 5.50
N VAL A 108 -15.13 -8.48 4.85
CA VAL A 108 -13.71 -8.14 4.87
C VAL A 108 -13.37 -7.31 3.63
N ASP A 109 -12.68 -6.19 3.84
CA ASP A 109 -12.37 -5.26 2.77
C ASP A 109 -11.01 -4.59 3.01
N VAL A 110 -10.13 -4.64 2.02
CA VAL A 110 -8.75 -4.17 2.09
C VAL A 110 -8.69 -2.67 1.80
N THR A 111 -7.78 -1.99 2.48
CA THR A 111 -7.45 -0.60 2.18
C THR A 111 -5.97 -0.32 2.40
N CYS A 112 -5.40 0.49 1.51
CA CYS A 112 -4.01 0.90 1.55
C CYS A 112 -3.89 2.43 1.63
N PRO A 113 -4.21 3.05 2.78
CA PRO A 113 -4.17 4.52 2.90
C PRO A 113 -2.74 5.05 2.89
N PHE A 114 -2.57 6.32 2.49
CA PHE A 114 -1.32 7.02 2.78
C PHE A 114 -1.21 7.27 4.28
N GLU A 115 -0.01 7.08 4.84
CA GLU A 115 0.27 7.22 6.26
C GLU A 115 0.49 8.67 6.66
N ASN A 116 -0.53 9.51 6.43
CA ASN A 116 -0.54 10.86 6.98
C ASN A 116 -1.07 10.81 8.41
N ARG A 117 -0.19 10.45 9.36
CA ARG A 117 -0.50 10.28 10.79
C ARG A 117 -1.64 9.25 11.04
N ILE A 118 -2.03 9.09 12.31
CA ILE A 118 -3.04 8.10 12.75
C ILE A 118 -4.44 8.41 12.17
N ASP A 119 -4.75 9.69 11.97
CA ASP A 119 -6.04 10.14 11.41
C ASP A 119 -6.28 9.64 9.99
N GLY A 120 -5.24 9.51 9.16
CA GLY A 120 -5.37 8.93 7.82
C GLY A 120 -5.84 7.47 7.84
N ILE A 121 -5.32 6.67 8.78
CA ILE A 121 -5.68 5.26 8.96
C ILE A 121 -7.11 5.12 9.50
N GLU A 122 -7.44 5.86 10.56
CA GLU A 122 -8.77 5.80 11.18
C GLU A 122 -9.87 6.32 10.24
N LYS A 123 -9.59 7.36 9.46
CA LYS A 123 -10.50 7.84 8.41
C LYS A 123 -10.76 6.77 7.35
N ALA A 124 -9.73 6.04 6.92
CA ALA A 124 -9.88 4.97 5.95
C ALA A 124 -10.74 3.81 6.49
N LYS A 125 -10.57 3.44 7.76
CA LYS A 125 -11.39 2.43 8.44
C LYS A 125 -12.84 2.87 8.53
N LYS A 126 -13.07 4.09 9.02
CA LYS A 126 -14.42 4.66 9.13
C LYS A 126 -15.12 4.67 7.78
N ALA A 127 -14.43 5.06 6.71
CA ALA A 127 -15.01 5.07 5.36
C ALA A 127 -15.48 3.67 4.90
N LYS A 128 -14.76 2.60 5.26
CA LYS A 128 -15.20 1.22 4.96
C LYS A 128 -16.38 0.79 5.83
N HIS A 129 -16.36 1.11 7.13
CA HIS A 129 -17.51 0.88 8.02
C HIS A 129 -18.77 1.59 7.52
N ASP A 130 -18.68 2.88 7.24
CA ASP A 130 -19.81 3.68 6.75
C ASP A 130 -20.34 3.13 5.42
N ARG A 131 -19.44 2.73 4.50
CA ARG A 131 -19.82 2.19 3.18
C ARG A 131 -20.60 0.90 3.28
N TYR A 132 -20.18 -0.02 4.14
CA TYR A 132 -20.77 -1.35 4.25
C TYR A 132 -21.75 -1.51 5.40
N HIS A 133 -21.99 -0.46 6.19
CA HIS A 133 -22.97 -0.47 7.29
C HIS A 133 -24.34 -1.04 6.89
N PRO A 134 -24.92 -0.72 5.71
CA PRO A 134 -26.22 -1.30 5.32
C PRO A 134 -26.21 -2.83 5.17
N LEU A 135 -25.03 -3.44 4.99
CA LEU A 135 -24.92 -4.90 4.90
C LEU A 135 -25.08 -5.61 6.25
N LEU A 136 -24.95 -4.89 7.38
CA LEU A 136 -25.18 -5.48 8.70
C LEU A 136 -26.62 -5.99 8.83
N GLU A 137 -27.59 -5.17 8.43
CA GLU A 137 -29.00 -5.54 8.40
C GLU A 137 -29.29 -6.56 7.30
N HIS A 138 -28.70 -6.40 6.12
CA HIS A 138 -28.88 -7.33 4.98
C HIS A 138 -28.54 -8.79 5.33
N PHE A 139 -27.50 -9.02 6.12
CA PHE A 139 -27.06 -10.36 6.53
C PHE A 139 -27.59 -10.80 7.90
N SER A 140 -28.40 -9.99 8.57
CA SER A 140 -28.87 -10.25 9.95
C SER A 140 -29.70 -11.53 10.11
N THR A 141 -30.37 -11.99 9.04
CA THR A 141 -31.15 -13.23 9.03
C THR A 141 -30.32 -14.48 8.75
N GLN A 142 -29.06 -14.31 8.29
CA GLN A 142 -28.19 -15.41 7.85
C GLN A 142 -27.14 -15.80 8.90
N ALA A 143 -26.97 -14.98 9.94
CA ALA A 143 -26.02 -15.17 11.03
C ALA A 143 -26.45 -14.39 12.29
N ALA A 144 -26.05 -14.84 13.48
CA ALA A 144 -26.33 -14.11 14.73
C ALA A 144 -25.59 -12.77 14.80
N HIS A 145 -24.42 -12.69 14.16
CA HIS A 145 -23.60 -11.49 14.13
C HIS A 145 -23.08 -11.22 12.73
N VAL A 146 -22.96 -9.93 12.38
CA VAL A 146 -22.33 -9.46 11.15
C VAL A 146 -21.30 -8.40 11.54
N GLU A 147 -20.06 -8.54 11.06
CA GLU A 147 -18.96 -7.64 11.38
C GLU A 147 -18.31 -7.12 10.09
N ILE A 148 -18.08 -5.80 10.01
CA ILE A 148 -17.29 -5.20 8.93
C ILE A 148 -15.84 -5.15 9.40
N VAL A 149 -14.94 -5.69 8.59
CA VAL A 149 -13.51 -5.83 8.91
C VAL A 149 -12.66 -5.17 7.83
N PRO A 150 -12.29 -3.89 8.02
CA PRO A 150 -11.28 -3.26 7.19
C PRO A 150 -9.91 -3.88 7.48
N ILE A 151 -9.24 -4.45 6.47
CA ILE A 151 -7.84 -4.87 6.56
C ILE A 151 -6.97 -3.73 6.07
N VAL A 152 -6.24 -3.09 6.98
CA VAL A 152 -5.49 -1.86 6.70
C VAL A 152 -3.99 -2.13 6.67
N VAL A 153 -3.38 -1.86 5.53
CA VAL A 153 -1.92 -1.83 5.38
C VAL A 153 -1.54 -0.52 4.73
N GLY A 154 -0.92 0.37 5.48
CA GLY A 154 -0.50 1.68 4.98
C GLY A 154 0.43 1.56 3.76
N ALA A 155 0.36 2.56 2.90
CA ALA A 155 1.10 2.59 1.65
C ALA A 155 2.63 2.62 1.83
N LEU A 156 3.13 3.02 3.00
CA LEU A 156 4.56 3.05 3.36
C LEU A 156 4.95 1.90 4.32
N GLY A 157 4.04 0.96 4.61
CA GLY A 157 4.32 -0.26 5.37
C GLY A 157 3.74 -0.31 6.78
N THR A 158 2.87 0.61 7.19
CA THR A 158 2.21 0.50 8.49
C THR A 158 1.20 -0.66 8.51
N TRP A 159 1.31 -1.57 9.47
CA TRP A 159 0.30 -2.59 9.74
C TRP A 159 -0.64 -2.11 10.84
N ASP A 160 -1.95 -2.05 10.59
CA ASP A 160 -2.90 -1.73 11.66
C ASP A 160 -3.03 -2.92 12.63
N PRO A 161 -2.75 -2.73 13.93
CA PRO A 161 -2.95 -3.78 14.94
C PRO A 161 -4.40 -4.31 15.00
N SER A 162 -5.39 -3.54 14.54
CA SER A 162 -6.78 -4.01 14.50
C SER A 162 -7.00 -5.18 13.54
N ASN A 163 -6.14 -5.34 12.52
CA ASN A 163 -6.17 -6.50 11.61
C ASN A 163 -6.06 -7.83 12.38
N ASP A 164 -5.23 -7.86 13.43
CA ASP A 164 -4.93 -9.07 14.20
C ASP A 164 -6.17 -9.61 14.92
N LYS A 165 -7.12 -8.73 15.30
CA LYS A 165 -8.37 -9.12 15.98
C LYS A 165 -9.19 -10.09 15.14
N PHE A 166 -9.24 -9.86 13.83
CA PHE A 166 -9.93 -10.75 12.90
C PHE A 166 -9.01 -11.89 12.44
N LEU A 167 -7.78 -11.58 12.00
CA LEU A 167 -6.93 -12.58 11.37
C LEU A 167 -6.54 -13.70 12.34
N SER A 168 -6.39 -13.43 13.64
CA SER A 168 -6.16 -14.47 14.65
C SER A 168 -7.30 -15.50 14.76
N LYS A 169 -8.51 -15.19 14.28
CA LYS A 169 -9.64 -16.12 14.23
C LYS A 169 -9.50 -17.16 13.12
N ILE A 170 -8.75 -16.85 12.05
CA ILE A 170 -8.63 -17.69 10.84
C ILE A 170 -7.21 -18.22 10.61
N THR A 171 -6.23 -17.88 11.47
CA THR A 171 -4.86 -18.39 11.33
C THR A 171 -4.11 -18.49 12.65
N SER A 172 -3.08 -19.34 12.66
CA SER A 172 -2.09 -19.40 13.73
C SER A 172 -1.32 -18.08 13.87
N ARG A 173 -0.87 -17.79 15.11
CA ARG A 173 -0.05 -16.61 15.44
C ARG A 173 1.25 -16.53 14.64
N ASN A 174 1.90 -17.67 14.40
CA ASN A 174 3.16 -17.72 13.66
C ASN A 174 2.95 -17.35 12.19
N TYR A 175 1.90 -17.89 11.57
CA TYR A 175 1.57 -17.54 10.19
C TYR A 175 1.08 -16.10 10.06
N LEU A 176 0.31 -15.58 11.02
CA LEU A 176 -0.10 -14.17 11.05
C LEU A 176 1.10 -13.22 11.04
N LYS A 177 2.12 -13.47 11.89
CA LYS A 177 3.36 -12.69 11.87
C LYS A 177 4.09 -12.75 10.53
N LYS A 178 4.10 -13.92 9.88
CA LYS A 178 4.68 -14.08 8.54
C LYS A 178 3.88 -13.29 7.51
N MET A 179 2.55 -13.41 7.52
CA MET A 179 1.63 -12.71 6.63
C MET A 179 1.78 -11.19 6.77
N GLN A 180 1.82 -10.67 8.00
CA GLN A 180 2.07 -9.25 8.27
C GLN A 180 3.35 -8.77 7.59
N ARG A 181 4.48 -9.49 7.78
CA ARG A 181 5.76 -9.13 7.16
C ARG A 181 5.66 -9.13 5.63
N LEU A 182 5.01 -10.14 5.05
CA LEU A 182 4.84 -10.24 3.60
C LEU A 182 3.98 -9.09 3.05
N CYS A 183 2.84 -8.78 3.67
CA CYS A 183 1.98 -7.67 3.28
C CYS A 183 2.71 -6.32 3.37
N VAL A 184 3.44 -6.09 4.46
CA VAL A 184 4.20 -4.84 4.66
C VAL A 184 5.32 -4.71 3.63
N SER A 185 6.13 -5.75 3.43
CA SER A 185 7.22 -5.74 2.45
C SER A 185 6.70 -5.52 1.02
N ASP A 186 5.60 -6.18 0.64
CA ASP A 186 5.00 -5.98 -0.67
C ASP A 186 4.42 -4.56 -0.85
N ASN A 187 3.80 -3.99 0.17
CA ASN A 187 3.29 -2.62 0.11
C ASN A 187 4.40 -1.58 -0.08
N ILE A 188 5.50 -1.72 0.66
CA ILE A 188 6.68 -0.84 0.52
C ILE A 188 7.26 -0.95 -0.89
N ARG A 189 7.37 -2.18 -1.41
CA ARG A 189 7.85 -2.41 -2.79
C ARG A 189 6.92 -1.76 -3.81
N TRP A 190 5.60 -1.93 -3.67
CA TRP A 190 4.64 -1.23 -4.53
C TRP A 190 4.78 0.29 -4.45
N ALA A 191 5.04 0.86 -3.27
CA ALA A 191 5.30 2.29 -3.15
C ALA A 191 6.55 2.72 -3.93
N ARG A 192 7.64 1.93 -3.87
CA ARG A 192 8.85 2.15 -4.68
C ARG A 192 8.53 2.07 -6.17
N ASP A 193 7.88 1.00 -6.61
CA ASP A 193 7.53 0.76 -8.03
C ASP A 193 6.66 1.90 -8.57
N ILE A 194 5.62 2.30 -7.83
CA ILE A 194 4.73 3.40 -8.20
C ILE A 194 5.51 4.71 -8.28
N TYR A 195 6.33 5.02 -7.28
CA TYR A 195 7.11 6.26 -7.25
C TYR A 195 8.12 6.32 -8.41
N VAL A 196 8.92 5.28 -8.61
CA VAL A 196 9.92 5.22 -9.67
C VAL A 196 9.27 5.29 -11.05
N GLU A 197 8.19 4.55 -11.29
CA GLU A 197 7.44 4.63 -12.54
C GLU A 197 6.85 6.03 -12.75
N HIS A 198 6.34 6.66 -11.69
CA HIS A 198 5.78 8.01 -11.77
C HIS A 198 6.85 9.05 -12.11
N ILE A 199 8.04 8.97 -11.50
CA ILE A 199 9.12 9.92 -11.78
C ILE A 199 9.73 9.67 -13.16
N THR A 200 10.10 8.42 -13.48
CA THR A 200 10.87 8.07 -14.68
C THR A 200 10.01 7.84 -15.92
N GLY A 201 8.73 7.46 -15.73
CA GLY A 201 7.85 7.02 -16.81
C GLY A 201 8.13 5.61 -17.31
N ARG A 202 9.08 4.89 -16.69
CA ARG A 202 9.47 3.54 -17.07
C ARG A 202 8.71 2.53 -16.22
N ARG A 203 8.04 1.57 -16.87
CA ARG A 203 7.29 0.49 -16.23
C ARG A 203 8.18 -0.27 -15.23
N GLN A 204 7.70 -0.46 -14.00
CA GLN A 204 8.48 -1.11 -12.93
C GLN A 204 8.03 -2.54 -12.60
N PHE A 205 6.93 -3.01 -13.20
CA PHE A 205 6.36 -4.33 -12.93
C PHE A 205 5.80 -4.93 -14.22
N ASP A 206 5.80 -6.26 -14.28
CA ASP A 206 5.11 -7.02 -15.31
C ASP A 206 3.75 -7.48 -14.74
N GLU A 207 2.68 -7.05 -15.39
CA GLU A 207 1.33 -7.34 -14.94
C GLU A 207 0.95 -8.81 -15.16
N GLU A 208 1.35 -9.40 -16.29
CA GLU A 208 1.01 -10.79 -16.63
C GLU A 208 1.68 -11.75 -15.67
N GLU A 209 2.94 -11.49 -15.32
CA GLU A 209 3.68 -12.28 -14.34
C GLU A 209 3.08 -12.17 -12.93
N ILE A 210 2.66 -10.97 -12.51
CA ILE A 210 2.00 -10.77 -11.21
C ILE A 210 0.65 -11.48 -11.15
N LEU A 211 -0.12 -11.45 -12.25
CA LEU A 211 -1.40 -12.15 -12.32
C LEU A 211 -1.23 -13.68 -12.31
N ARG A 212 -0.17 -14.19 -12.96
CA ARG A 212 0.17 -15.62 -12.96
C ARG A 212 0.68 -16.09 -11.60
N ASN A 213 1.52 -15.29 -10.96
CA ASN A 213 2.07 -15.56 -9.65
C ASN A 213 2.02 -14.27 -8.81
N PRO A 214 1.09 -14.15 -7.85
CA PRO A 214 1.01 -12.98 -6.98
C PRO A 214 2.25 -12.73 -6.12
N ASN A 215 3.12 -13.74 -5.97
CA ASN A 215 4.42 -13.61 -5.32
C ASN A 215 5.57 -13.34 -6.31
N PHE A 216 5.27 -13.13 -7.60
CA PHE A 216 6.26 -12.81 -8.62
C PHE A 216 7.04 -11.57 -8.22
N ARG A 217 8.35 -11.65 -8.47
CA ARG A 217 9.29 -10.57 -8.23
C ARG A 217 10.14 -10.41 -9.48
N PRO A 218 10.05 -9.29 -10.20
CA PRO A 218 11.07 -8.95 -11.17
C PRO A 218 12.43 -8.94 -10.46
N CYS A 219 13.45 -9.55 -11.04
CA CYS A 219 14.82 -9.38 -10.56
C CYS A 219 15.15 -7.89 -10.65
N GLU A 220 15.64 -7.29 -9.57
CA GLU A 220 16.19 -5.94 -9.68
C GLU A 220 17.33 -6.00 -10.70
N PRO A 221 17.31 -5.17 -11.75
CA PRO A 221 18.43 -5.16 -12.69
C PRO A 221 19.68 -4.89 -11.87
N VAL A 222 20.69 -5.77 -11.99
CA VAL A 222 22.00 -5.55 -11.41
C VAL A 222 22.54 -4.27 -12.02
N THR A 223 22.35 -3.15 -11.33
CA THR A 223 23.06 -1.93 -11.63
C THR A 223 24.50 -2.19 -11.22
N ALA A 224 25.44 -2.07 -12.17
CA ALA A 224 26.86 -2.04 -11.83
C ALA A 224 27.03 -1.08 -10.66
N ASP A 225 27.68 -1.53 -9.60
CA ASP A 225 27.89 -0.70 -8.41
C ASP A 225 28.61 0.57 -8.89
N PRO A 226 28.05 1.78 -8.68
CA PRO A 226 28.73 3.03 -9.05
C PRO A 226 30.11 3.18 -8.38
N LEU A 227 30.39 2.37 -7.35
CA LEU A 227 31.64 2.31 -6.61
C LEU A 227 32.53 1.11 -6.99
N GLU A 228 32.13 0.26 -7.94
CA GLU A 228 33.01 -0.79 -8.48
C GLU A 228 34.12 -0.12 -9.31
N ALA A 229 35.23 0.19 -8.65
CA ALA A 229 36.44 0.65 -9.32
C ALA A 229 36.87 -0.43 -10.32
N PRO A 230 37.24 -0.06 -11.56
CA PRO A 230 37.69 -1.04 -12.54
C PRO A 230 38.89 -1.78 -11.96
N ALA A 231 38.79 -3.11 -11.90
CA ALA A 231 39.88 -3.96 -11.48
C ALA A 231 41.10 -3.67 -12.35
N THR A 232 42.09 -2.96 -11.82
CA THR A 232 43.39 -2.82 -12.43
C THR A 232 43.95 -4.23 -12.60
N SER A 233 44.01 -4.70 -13.85
CA SER A 233 44.69 -5.93 -14.20
C SER A 233 46.17 -5.77 -13.84
N ILE A 234 46.59 -6.38 -12.74
CA ILE A 234 48.01 -6.55 -12.45
C ILE A 234 48.53 -7.52 -13.52
N ALA A 235 49.27 -6.99 -14.49
CA ALA A 235 50.04 -7.79 -15.43
C ALA A 235 51.03 -8.63 -14.62
N GLY A 236 50.85 -9.95 -14.64
CA GLY A 236 51.82 -10.89 -14.09
C GLY A 236 53.14 -10.82 -14.86
N PRO A 237 54.28 -11.18 -14.23
CA PRO A 237 55.59 -11.05 -14.85
C PRO A 237 55.70 -12.02 -16.05
N SER A 238 56.09 -11.45 -17.20
CA SER A 238 56.41 -12.18 -18.42
C SER A 238 57.66 -13.04 -18.23
N THR A 239 57.49 -14.36 -18.15
CA THR A 239 58.61 -15.32 -18.23
C THR A 239 59.00 -15.52 -19.70
N ALA A 240 60.06 -14.85 -20.14
CA ALA A 240 60.72 -15.15 -21.39
C ALA A 240 61.58 -16.41 -21.23
N ALA A 241 61.13 -17.54 -21.76
CA ALA A 241 61.95 -18.73 -21.93
C ALA A 241 62.64 -18.67 -23.30
N THR A 242 63.93 -18.36 -23.30
CA THR A 242 64.80 -18.43 -24.48
C THR A 242 65.14 -19.90 -24.74
N VAL A 243 64.66 -20.44 -25.86
CA VAL A 243 65.11 -21.71 -26.42
C VAL A 243 66.23 -21.41 -27.43
N LEU A 244 67.44 -21.91 -27.20
CA LEU A 244 68.53 -21.93 -28.18
C LEU A 244 68.49 -23.26 -28.95
N PRO A 245 68.77 -23.28 -30.27
CA PRO A 245 68.77 -24.50 -31.05
C PRO A 245 70.17 -25.15 -31.13
N VAL A 246 70.15 -26.48 -31.03
CA VAL A 246 71.13 -27.55 -31.37
C VAL A 246 72.51 -27.48 -30.70
#